data_AF-A0A626NE35-F1
#
_entry.id   AF-A0A626NE35-F1
#
_cell.length_a   1.000
_cell.length_b   1.000
_cell.length_c   1.000
_cell.angle_alpha   90.00
_cell.angle_beta   90.00
_cell.angle_gamma   90.00
#
_symmetry.space_group_name_H-M   'P 1'
#
loop_
_entity.id
_entity.type
_entity.pdbx_description
1 polymer ?
#
loop_
_entity_poly.entity_id
_entity_poly.type
_entity_poly.pdbx_seq_one_letter_code
_entity_poly.pdbx_strand_id
1 'polypeptide(L)'
;ELENCLNDYKDKFENLYKEKNDKIDKLLPGATSVGLSKSYKNQKEEIDKSLMKWNWVFWISISIFIGGAIFYFYHSFDEKFDYVSIFRYFPFWIFSGFFIFYSTKQIAEYKRLRNEYAYKEALNDTYVGYERAVEKSDNKILKDKLLEIMLKAAEFNPSDTLEKSKGEHPLKSIMGKFSKKDEVGESEQW
;
A
#
# COMPACT_ATOMS: atom_id res chain seq x y z
N GLU A 1 33.61 -33.50 49.41
CA GLU A 1 32.49 -34.12 48.66
C GLU A 1 31.31 -33.17 48.47
N LEU A 2 30.76 -32.58 49.54
CA LEU A 2 29.62 -31.66 49.45
C LEU A 2 29.89 -30.44 48.54
N GLU A 3 31.08 -29.83 48.67
CA GLU A 3 31.48 -28.65 47.88
C GLU A 3 31.68 -28.94 46.39
N ASN A 4 32.23 -30.12 46.05
CA ASN A 4 32.32 -30.59 44.66
C ASN A 4 30.93 -30.87 44.07
N CYS A 5 30.02 -31.43 44.87
CA CYS A 5 28.64 -31.65 44.45
C CYS A 5 27.91 -30.32 44.22
N LEU A 6 28.13 -29.34 45.09
CA LEU A 6 27.53 -28.00 44.97
C LEU A 6 28.04 -27.25 43.73
N ASN A 7 29.34 -27.36 43.43
CA ASN A 7 29.94 -26.81 42.21
C ASN A 7 29.42 -27.52 40.95
N ASP A 8 29.28 -28.85 40.96
CA ASP A 8 28.70 -29.60 39.83
C ASP A 8 27.25 -29.18 39.54
N TYR A 9 26.43 -29.00 40.58
CA TYR A 9 25.07 -28.47 40.41
C TYR A 9 25.07 -27.04 39.87
N LYS A 10 25.96 -26.17 40.35
CA LYS A 10 26.07 -24.79 39.87
C LYS A 10 26.49 -24.74 38.40
N ASP A 11 27.50 -25.49 38.00
CA ASP A 11 27.94 -25.59 36.61
C ASP A 11 26.83 -26.15 35.72
N LYS A 12 26.10 -27.15 36.19
CA LYS A 12 24.95 -27.71 35.47
C LYS A 12 23.84 -26.68 35.29
N PHE A 13 23.55 -25.87 36.30
CA PHE A 13 22.57 -24.78 36.21
C PHE A 13 23.03 -23.65 35.27
N GLU A 14 24.30 -23.23 35.34
CA GLU A 14 24.86 -22.21 34.44
C GLU A 14 24.85 -22.66 32.98
N ASN A 15 25.23 -23.92 32.73
CA ASN A 15 25.17 -24.50 31.39
C ASN A 15 23.74 -24.60 30.87
N LEU A 16 22.78 -25.01 31.72
CA LEU A 16 21.37 -25.06 31.34
C LEU A 16 20.82 -23.67 31.02
N TYR A 17 21.17 -22.67 31.82
CA TYR A 17 20.74 -21.28 31.61
C TYR A 17 21.29 -20.73 30.29
N LYS A 18 22.58 -20.91 30.01
CA LYS A 18 23.21 -20.54 28.74
C LYS A 18 22.53 -21.24 27.55
N GLU A 19 22.32 -22.55 27.65
CA GLU A 19 21.66 -23.33 26.58
C GLU A 19 20.24 -22.81 26.28
N LYS A 20 19.49 -22.42 27.31
CA LYS A 20 18.13 -21.87 27.14
C LYS A 20 18.15 -20.46 26.54
N ASN A 21 19.05 -19.58 27.00
CA ASN A 21 19.21 -18.25 26.42
C ASN A 21 19.61 -18.32 24.94
N ASP A 22 20.59 -19.16 24.60
CA ASP A 22 21.01 -19.34 23.21
C ASP A 22 19.87 -19.85 22.31
N LYS A 23 19.00 -20.71 22.86
CA LYS A 23 17.79 -21.17 22.15
C LYS A 23 16.78 -20.04 21.97
N ILE A 24 16.57 -19.18 22.97
CA ILE A 24 15.68 -18.02 22.87
C ILE A 24 16.21 -17.05 21.82
N ASP A 25 17.49 -16.68 21.88
CA ASP A 25 18.12 -15.72 20.97
C ASP A 25 18.09 -16.21 19.51
N LYS A 26 18.19 -17.53 19.29
CA LYS A 26 18.05 -18.12 17.95
C LYS A 26 16.61 -18.19 17.44
N LEU A 27 15.62 -18.31 18.33
CA LEU A 27 14.20 -18.46 17.94
C LEU A 27 13.46 -17.12 17.84
N LEU A 28 13.88 -16.12 18.61
CA LEU A 28 13.23 -14.81 18.72
C LEU A 28 13.14 -14.06 17.38
N PRO A 29 14.20 -13.97 16.54
CA PRO A 29 14.14 -13.26 15.26
C PRO A 29 13.12 -13.91 14.30
N GLY A 30 13.09 -15.24 14.25
CA GLY A 30 12.14 -15.98 13.42
C GLY A 30 10.69 -15.82 13.87
N ALA A 31 10.44 -15.91 15.18
CA ALA A 31 9.10 -15.70 15.73
C ALA A 31 8.61 -14.25 15.52
N THR A 32 9.50 -13.27 15.71
CA THR A 32 9.21 -11.85 15.49
C THR A 32 8.87 -11.59 14.03
N SER A 33 9.65 -12.16 13.10
CA SER A 33 9.42 -12.00 11.66
C SER A 33 8.08 -12.60 11.22
N VAL A 34 7.71 -13.78 11.73
CA VAL A 34 6.38 -14.37 11.50
C VAL A 34 5.26 -13.47 12.04
N GLY A 35 5.43 -12.92 13.25
CA GLY A 35 4.46 -12.01 13.85
C GLY A 35 4.29 -10.70 13.06
N LEU A 36 5.38 -10.12 12.58
CA LEU A 36 5.39 -8.93 11.73
C LEU A 36 4.75 -9.22 10.38
N SER A 37 5.12 -10.33 9.72
CA SER A 37 4.51 -10.76 8.47
C SER A 37 3.00 -10.89 8.61
N LYS A 38 2.51 -11.56 9.67
CA LYS A 38 1.07 -11.70 9.93
C LYS A 38 0.37 -10.36 10.12
N SER A 39 1.03 -9.41 10.78
CA SER A 39 0.50 -8.05 11.00
C SER A 39 0.45 -7.25 9.70
N TYR A 40 1.46 -7.37 8.83
CA TYR A 40 1.46 -6.74 7.51
C TYR A 40 0.42 -7.37 6.58
N LYS A 41 0.26 -8.69 6.63
CA LYS A 41 -0.79 -9.41 5.93
C LYS A 41 -2.18 -8.91 6.32
N ASN A 42 -2.45 -8.78 7.62
CA ASN A 42 -3.74 -8.28 8.09
C ASN A 42 -4.02 -6.85 7.59
N GLN A 43 -3.03 -5.95 7.64
CA GLN A 43 -3.14 -4.59 7.09
C GLN A 43 -3.39 -4.59 5.58
N LYS A 44 -2.67 -5.44 4.83
CA LYS A 44 -2.91 -5.64 3.39
C LYS A 44 -4.36 -6.09 3.13
N GLU A 45 -4.87 -7.06 3.88
CA GLU A 45 -6.25 -7.54 3.75
C GLU A 45 -7.29 -6.45 4.08
N GLU A 46 -7.02 -5.55 5.02
CA GLU A 46 -7.88 -4.40 5.31
C GLU A 46 -7.88 -3.37 4.16
N ILE A 47 -6.71 -3.11 3.57
CA ILE A 47 -6.57 -2.28 2.38
C ILE A 47 -7.31 -2.92 1.20
N ASP A 48 -7.28 -4.24 1.08
CA ASP A 48 -7.99 -4.98 0.03
C ASP A 48 -9.50 -4.78 0.12
N LYS A 49 -10.05 -4.82 1.33
CA LYS A 49 -11.45 -4.49 1.58
C LYS A 49 -11.75 -3.04 1.18
N SER A 50 -10.85 -2.10 1.48
CA SER A 50 -11.00 -0.69 1.12
C SER A 50 -10.95 -0.48 -0.40
N LEU A 51 -10.05 -1.17 -1.11
CA LEU A 51 -10.01 -1.21 -2.57
C LEU A 51 -11.29 -1.76 -3.16
N MET A 52 -11.84 -2.83 -2.60
CA MET A 52 -13.09 -3.40 -3.08
C MET A 52 -14.24 -2.40 -2.93
N LYS A 53 -14.33 -1.68 -1.81
CA LYS A 53 -15.31 -0.60 -1.62
C LYS A 53 -15.17 0.51 -2.67
N TRP A 54 -13.96 1.00 -2.91
CA TRP A 54 -13.75 2.07 -3.90
C TRP A 54 -13.96 1.62 -5.35
N ASN A 55 -13.62 0.37 -5.69
CA ASN A 55 -13.96 -0.20 -6.99
C ASN A 55 -15.48 -0.30 -7.18
N TRP A 56 -16.23 -0.65 -6.14
CA TRP A 56 -17.69 -0.62 -6.17
C TRP A 56 -18.23 0.80 -6.45
N VAL A 57 -17.72 1.82 -5.75
CA VAL A 57 -18.08 3.23 -6.00
C VAL A 57 -17.77 3.64 -7.45
N PHE A 58 -16.62 3.24 -7.98
CA PHE A 58 -16.21 3.51 -9.36
C PHE A 58 -17.19 2.90 -10.36
N TRP A 59 -17.51 1.61 -10.23
CA TRP A 59 -18.43 0.92 -11.13
C TRP A 59 -19.86 1.44 -11.04
N ILE A 60 -20.36 1.78 -9.85
CA ILE A 60 -21.66 2.43 -9.68
C ILE A 60 -21.67 3.78 -10.41
N SER A 61 -20.63 4.59 -10.22
CA SER A 61 -20.54 5.92 -10.85
C SER A 61 -20.47 5.82 -12.38
N ILE A 62 -19.72 4.87 -12.92
CA ILE A 62 -19.70 4.60 -14.37
C ILE A 62 -21.08 4.17 -14.86
N SER A 63 -21.75 3.28 -14.13
CA SER A 63 -23.07 2.77 -14.51
C SER A 63 -24.12 3.88 -14.54
N ILE A 64 -24.07 4.82 -13.59
CA ILE A 64 -24.94 6.01 -13.58
C ILE A 64 -24.63 6.92 -14.77
N PHE A 65 -23.35 7.15 -15.05
CA PHE A 65 -22.92 8.01 -16.16
C PHE A 65 -23.39 7.45 -17.52
N ILE A 66 -23.13 6.17 -17.77
CA ILE A 66 -23.53 5.50 -19.02
C ILE A 66 -25.05 5.33 -19.09
N GLY A 67 -25.69 4.93 -17.99
CA GLY A 67 -27.15 4.78 -17.93
C GLY A 67 -27.88 6.09 -18.21
N GLY A 68 -27.39 7.20 -17.67
CA GLY A 68 -27.91 8.55 -17.98
C GLY A 68 -27.76 8.91 -19.45
N ALA A 69 -26.62 8.56 -20.07
CA ALA A 69 -26.39 8.78 -21.49
C ALA A 69 -27.35 7.99 -22.38
N ILE A 70 -27.54 6.69 -22.08
CA ILE A 70 -28.45 5.81 -22.82
C ILE A 70 -29.90 6.29 -22.65
N PHE A 71 -30.31 6.65 -21.44
CA PHE A 71 -31.65 7.15 -21.15
C PHE A 71 -31.96 8.42 -21.97
N TYR A 72 -31.00 9.35 -22.01
CA TYR A 72 -31.12 10.56 -22.83
C TYR A 72 -31.18 10.24 -24.32
N PHE A 73 -30.30 9.35 -24.80
CA PHE A 73 -30.27 8.92 -26.19
C PHE A 73 -31.60 8.30 -26.64
N TYR A 74 -32.21 7.46 -25.80
CA TYR A 74 -33.52 6.87 -26.07
C TYR A 74 -34.61 7.95 -26.19
N HIS A 75 -34.65 8.91 -25.26
CA HIS A 75 -35.64 10.00 -25.30
C HIS A 75 -35.43 10.98 -26.46
N SER A 76 -34.23 11.07 -27.02
CA SER A 76 -33.92 11.98 -28.14
C SER A 76 -34.64 11.62 -29.45
N PHE A 77 -35.21 10.42 -29.57
CA PHE A 77 -36.01 10.01 -30.74
C PHE A 77 -37.50 10.37 -30.62
N ASP A 78 -37.94 10.89 -29.48
CA ASP A 78 -39.33 11.31 -29.30
C ASP A 78 -39.58 12.66 -30.01
N GLU A 79 -40.71 12.79 -30.72
CA GLU A 79 -41.02 13.98 -31.54
C GLU A 79 -41.17 15.27 -30.70
N LYS A 80 -41.36 15.14 -29.39
CA LYS A 80 -41.52 16.26 -28.43
C LYS A 80 -40.23 16.62 -27.69
N PHE A 81 -39.08 16.18 -28.19
CA PHE A 81 -37.82 16.31 -27.47
C PHE A 81 -37.32 17.76 -27.42
N ASP A 82 -37.12 18.27 -26.18
CA ASP A 82 -36.50 19.57 -25.93
C ASP A 82 -35.02 19.38 -25.55
N TYR A 83 -34.12 19.86 -26.40
CA TYR A 83 -32.67 19.80 -26.18
C TYR A 83 -32.19 20.62 -24.98
N VAL A 84 -32.97 21.60 -24.50
CA VAL A 84 -32.62 22.39 -23.31
C VAL A 84 -32.77 21.55 -22.03
N SER A 85 -33.57 20.48 -22.08
CA SER A 85 -33.80 19.58 -20.95
C SER A 85 -32.54 18.84 -20.49
N ILE A 86 -31.51 18.70 -21.33
CA ILE A 86 -30.22 18.06 -20.97
C ILE A 86 -29.52 18.79 -19.82
N PHE A 87 -29.65 20.11 -19.76
CA PHE A 87 -29.01 20.94 -18.74
C PHE A 87 -29.57 20.65 -17.34
N ARG A 88 -30.81 20.14 -17.24
CA ARG A 88 -31.40 19.70 -15.97
C ARG A 88 -30.68 18.51 -15.37
N TYR A 89 -30.11 17.63 -16.20
CA TYR A 89 -29.36 16.45 -15.76
C TYR A 89 -27.89 16.74 -15.53
N PHE A 90 -27.37 17.89 -16.00
CA PHE A 90 -25.97 18.28 -15.90
C PHE A 90 -25.35 18.11 -14.49
N PRO A 91 -26.05 18.46 -13.38
CA PRO A 91 -25.53 18.20 -12.04
C PRO A 91 -25.21 16.73 -11.80
N PHE A 92 -26.09 15.80 -12.21
CA PHE A 92 -25.87 14.36 -12.04
C PHE A 92 -24.64 13.86 -12.82
N TRP A 93 -24.42 14.38 -14.04
CA TRP A 93 -23.26 14.02 -14.85
C TRP A 93 -21.96 14.56 -14.24
N ILE A 94 -21.95 15.80 -13.75
CA ILE A 94 -20.81 16.38 -13.04
C ILE A 94 -20.51 15.55 -11.78
N PHE A 95 -21.50 15.26 -10.95
CA PHE A 95 -21.31 14.49 -9.72
C PHE A 95 -20.77 13.09 -10.04
N SER A 96 -21.34 12.42 -11.04
CA SER A 96 -20.87 11.11 -11.48
C SER A 96 -19.41 11.14 -11.96
N GLY A 97 -19.06 12.12 -12.80
CA GLY A 97 -17.68 12.34 -13.24
C GLY A 97 -16.72 12.63 -12.10
N PHE A 98 -17.14 13.43 -11.12
CA PHE A 98 -16.37 13.72 -9.91
C PHE A 98 -16.07 12.44 -9.11
N PHE A 99 -17.07 11.58 -8.89
CA PHE A 99 -16.86 10.32 -8.18
C PHE A 99 -16.01 9.32 -8.96
N ILE A 100 -16.11 9.27 -10.28
CA ILE A 100 -15.21 8.47 -11.14
C ILE A 100 -13.77 8.93 -10.94
N PHE A 101 -13.50 10.23 -11.07
CA PHE A 101 -12.17 10.80 -10.88
C PHE A 101 -11.64 10.55 -9.47
N TYR A 102 -12.45 10.84 -8.45
CA TYR A 102 -12.05 10.71 -7.05
C TYR A 102 -11.78 9.25 -6.66
N SER A 103 -12.68 8.33 -7.03
CA SER A 103 -12.49 6.89 -6.77
C SER A 103 -11.26 6.34 -7.50
N THR A 104 -10.98 6.79 -8.72
CA THR A 104 -9.75 6.41 -9.44
C THR A 104 -8.49 6.81 -8.67
N LYS A 105 -8.44 8.05 -8.14
CA LYS A 105 -7.32 8.51 -7.31
C LYS A 105 -7.18 7.64 -6.06
N GLN A 106 -8.28 7.39 -5.33
CA GLN A 106 -8.24 6.55 -4.13
C GLN A 106 -7.80 5.11 -4.43
N ILE A 107 -8.29 4.51 -5.52
CA ILE A 107 -7.87 3.16 -5.93
C ILE A 107 -6.37 3.11 -6.20
N ALA A 108 -5.80 4.14 -6.83
CA ALA A 108 -4.36 4.20 -7.08
C ALA A 108 -3.55 4.26 -5.76
N GLU A 109 -3.97 5.10 -4.81
CA GLU A 109 -3.34 5.21 -3.49
C GLU A 109 -3.39 3.90 -2.71
N TYR A 110 -4.57 3.27 -2.61
CA TYR A 110 -4.69 2.00 -1.89
C TYR A 110 -3.97 0.84 -2.59
N LYS A 111 -3.88 0.83 -3.92
CA LYS A 111 -3.07 -0.18 -4.65
C LYS A 111 -1.59 -0.04 -4.31
N ARG A 112 -1.10 1.19 -4.26
CA ARG A 112 0.28 1.47 -3.84
C ARG A 112 0.51 0.97 -2.42
N LEU A 113 -0.37 1.34 -1.49
CA LEU A 113 -0.28 0.93 -0.09
C LEU A 113 -0.32 -0.60 0.06
N ARG A 114 -1.23 -1.27 -0.65
CA ARG A 114 -1.30 -2.75 -0.71
C ARG A 114 0.05 -3.34 -1.12
N ASN A 115 0.66 -2.84 -2.20
CA ASN A 115 1.92 -3.36 -2.71
C ASN A 115 3.07 -3.16 -1.71
N GLU A 116 3.07 -2.04 -0.98
CA GLU A 116 4.04 -1.77 0.07
C GLU A 116 3.91 -2.76 1.24
N TYR A 117 2.69 -3.00 1.72
CA TYR A 117 2.46 -4.01 2.76
C TYR A 117 2.74 -5.43 2.30
N ALA A 118 2.45 -5.76 1.03
CA ALA A 118 2.80 -7.04 0.44
C ALA A 118 4.32 -7.24 0.38
N TYR A 119 5.08 -6.18 0.07
CA TYR A 119 6.54 -6.21 0.11
C TYR A 119 7.06 -6.43 1.55
N LYS A 120 6.50 -5.72 2.54
CA LYS A 120 6.88 -5.90 3.95
C LYS A 120 6.53 -7.30 4.48
N GLU A 121 5.38 -7.86 4.12
CA GLU A 121 4.99 -9.24 4.41
C GLU A 121 5.98 -10.24 3.82
N ALA A 122 6.23 -10.17 2.51
CA ALA A 122 7.12 -11.10 1.81
C ALA A 122 8.57 -11.03 2.34
N LEU A 123 9.06 -9.84 2.66
CA LEU A 123 10.40 -9.66 3.23
C LEU A 123 10.53 -10.33 4.61
N ASN A 124 9.49 -10.26 5.44
CA ASN A 124 9.47 -10.92 6.75
C ASN A 124 9.28 -12.44 6.61
N ASP A 125 8.38 -12.91 5.74
CA ASP A 125 8.21 -14.34 5.49
C ASP A 125 9.51 -15.03 5.04
N THR A 126 10.33 -14.32 4.26
CA THR A 126 11.58 -14.84 3.71
C THR A 126 12.82 -14.57 4.58
N TYR A 127 12.69 -13.76 5.64
CA TYR A 127 13.80 -13.31 6.47
C TYR A 127 14.66 -14.46 6.99
N VAL A 128 14.03 -15.46 7.62
CA VAL A 128 14.71 -16.59 8.26
C VAL A 128 15.50 -17.42 7.22
N GLY A 129 15.02 -17.48 5.97
CA GLY A 129 15.72 -18.14 4.88
C GLY A 129 16.99 -17.38 4.48
N TYR A 130 16.87 -16.06 4.31
CA TYR A 130 18.00 -15.21 3.97
C TYR A 130 19.02 -15.15 5.11
N GLU A 131 18.58 -14.95 6.36
CA GLU A 131 19.45 -14.93 7.54
C GLU A 131 20.36 -16.16 7.58
N ARG A 132 19.80 -17.37 7.46
CA ARG A 132 20.58 -18.62 7.43
C ARG A 132 21.54 -18.70 6.24
N ALA A 133 21.14 -18.23 5.06
CA ALA A 133 21.99 -18.26 3.86
C ALA A 133 23.18 -17.31 4.02
N VAL A 134 22.94 -16.14 4.59
CA VAL A 134 23.96 -15.13 4.84
C VAL A 134 24.91 -15.55 5.96
N GLU A 135 24.41 -16.11 7.06
CA GLU A 135 25.26 -16.66 8.14
C GLU A 135 26.20 -17.76 7.64
N LYS A 136 25.72 -18.65 6.76
CA LYS A 136 26.56 -19.69 6.15
C LYS A 136 27.62 -19.15 5.19
N SER A 137 27.39 -17.99 4.58
CA SER A 137 28.32 -17.39 3.63
C SER A 137 29.51 -16.69 4.30
N ASP A 138 29.45 -16.48 5.62
CA ASP A 138 30.41 -15.73 6.45
C ASP A 138 30.81 -14.35 5.88
N ASN A 139 29.97 -13.81 4.99
CA ASN A 139 30.21 -12.56 4.29
C ASN A 139 29.50 -11.42 5.04
N LYS A 140 30.29 -10.63 5.78
CA LYS A 140 29.79 -9.50 6.56
C LYS A 140 29.03 -8.47 5.71
N ILE A 141 29.44 -8.24 4.46
CA ILE A 141 28.78 -7.30 3.53
C ILE A 141 27.33 -7.74 3.27
N LEU A 142 27.11 -9.04 3.10
CA LEU A 142 25.78 -9.58 2.81
C LEU A 142 24.86 -9.51 4.04
N LYS A 143 25.42 -9.65 5.24
CA LYS A 143 24.70 -9.46 6.51
C LYS A 143 24.28 -8.01 6.71
N ASP A 144 25.21 -7.09 6.50
CA ASP A 144 24.95 -5.66 6.59
C ASP A 144 23.87 -5.24 5.57
N LYS A 145 23.94 -5.76 4.35
CA LYS A 145 22.93 -5.49 3.31
C LYS A 145 21.54 -6.04 3.64
N LEU A 146 21.45 -7.23 4.25
CA LEU A 146 20.16 -7.79 4.72
C LEU A 146 19.55 -6.91 5.81
N LEU A 147 20.36 -6.49 6.78
CA LEU A 147 19.93 -5.57 7.84
C LEU A 147 19.52 -4.21 7.29
N GLU A 148 20.25 -3.69 6.30
CA GLU A 148 19.92 -2.44 5.61
C GLU A 148 18.56 -2.53 4.90
N ILE A 149 18.28 -3.63 4.19
CA ILE A 149 16.99 -3.84 3.50
C ILE A 149 15.85 -3.92 4.52
N MET A 150 16.05 -4.62 5.63
CA MET A 150 15.07 -4.73 6.71
C MET A 150 14.82 -3.38 7.40
N LEU A 151 15.88 -2.64 7.70
CA LEU A 151 15.80 -1.31 8.29
C LEU A 151 15.06 -0.37 7.35
N LYS A 152 15.40 -0.34 6.05
CA LYS A 152 14.69 0.48 5.05
C LYS A 152 13.22 0.11 4.94
N ALA A 153 12.86 -1.17 5.02
CA ALA A 153 11.48 -1.61 5.00
C ALA A 153 10.70 -1.19 6.26
N ALA A 154 11.37 -1.13 7.41
CA ALA A 154 10.80 -0.68 8.68
C ALA A 154 10.67 0.85 8.76
N GLU A 155 11.71 1.59 8.34
CA GLU A 155 11.76 3.05 8.35
C GLU A 155 10.80 3.69 7.35
N PHE A 156 10.58 3.06 6.19
CA PHE A 156 9.73 3.62 5.15
C PHE A 156 8.27 3.68 5.62
N ASN A 157 7.84 4.88 5.99
CA ASN A 157 6.51 5.14 6.52
C ASN A 157 5.50 5.33 5.37
N PRO A 158 4.40 4.56 5.31
CA PRO A 158 3.37 4.77 4.30
C PRO A 158 2.77 6.20 4.32
N SER A 159 2.88 6.95 5.42
CA SER A 159 2.48 8.38 5.43
C SER A 159 3.31 9.26 4.50
N ASP A 160 4.57 8.94 4.25
CA ASP A 160 5.46 9.75 3.40
C ASP A 160 5.04 9.65 1.93
N THR A 161 4.36 8.57 1.57
CA THR A 161 3.75 8.40 0.24
C THR A 161 2.44 9.17 0.09
N LEU A 162 1.68 9.29 1.18
CA LEU A 162 0.46 10.11 1.26
C LEU A 162 0.78 11.61 1.27
N GLU A 163 1.89 12.04 1.87
CA GLU A 163 2.29 13.45 1.94
C GLU A 163 2.60 14.03 0.55
N LYS A 164 3.14 13.21 -0.37
CA LYS A 164 3.35 13.61 -1.78
C LYS A 164 2.04 13.81 -2.57
N SER A 165 0.91 13.30 -2.05
CA SER A 165 -0.44 13.41 -2.62
C SER A 165 -1.30 14.50 -1.95
N LYS A 166 -0.83 15.06 -0.82
CA LYS A 166 -1.56 15.98 0.08
C LYS A 166 -1.70 17.43 -0.43
N GLY A 167 -1.28 17.73 -1.66
CA GLY A 167 -1.29 19.10 -2.20
C GLY A 167 -2.04 19.30 -3.53
N GLU A 168 -2.58 18.25 -4.13
CA GLU A 168 -3.30 18.36 -5.40
C GLU A 168 -4.81 18.29 -5.15
N HIS A 169 -5.40 19.45 -4.86
CA HIS A 169 -6.83 19.65 -5.03
C HIS A 169 -7.20 19.18 -6.46
N PRO A 170 -8.30 18.42 -6.66
CA PRO A 170 -8.73 17.95 -7.99
C PRO A 170 -8.67 19.04 -9.06
N LEU A 171 -9.10 20.25 -8.69
CA LEU A 171 -9.08 21.45 -9.52
C LEU A 171 -7.67 21.94 -9.87
N LYS A 172 -6.70 21.81 -8.97
CA LYS A 172 -5.31 22.26 -9.17
C LYS A 172 -4.57 21.39 -10.19
N SER A 173 -4.83 20.07 -10.19
CA SER A 173 -4.26 19.14 -11.19
C SER A 173 -4.82 19.39 -12.61
N ILE A 174 -6.08 19.83 -12.70
CA ILE A 174 -6.74 20.19 -13.95
C ILE A 174 -6.23 21.56 -14.43
N MET A 175 -6.19 22.55 -13.55
CA MET A 175 -5.73 23.92 -13.87
C MET A 175 -4.23 23.96 -14.26
N GLY A 176 -3.39 23.13 -13.63
CA GLY A 176 -1.98 22.98 -14.03
C GLY A 176 -1.79 22.30 -15.40
N LYS A 177 -2.73 21.43 -15.83
CA LYS A 177 -2.71 20.83 -17.18
C LYS A 177 -3.22 21.78 -18.26
N PHE A 178 -4.15 22.68 -17.93
CA PHE A 178 -4.60 23.74 -18.84
C PHE A 178 -3.54 24.85 -18.98
N SER A 179 -2.97 25.34 -17.89
CA SER A 179 -1.90 26.35 -17.92
C SER A 179 -0.64 25.91 -18.68
N LYS A 180 -0.23 24.64 -18.57
CA LYS A 180 0.87 24.09 -19.38
C LYS A 180 0.56 23.98 -20.87
N LYS A 181 -0.72 23.94 -21.25
CA LYS A 181 -1.13 23.83 -22.65
C LYS A 181 -1.08 25.19 -23.35
N ASP A 182 -1.22 26.27 -22.59
CA ASP A 182 -1.14 27.65 -23.08
C ASP A 182 0.31 28.11 -23.25
N GLU A 183 1.24 27.69 -22.37
CA GLU A 183 2.68 28.02 -22.50
C GLU A 183 3.38 27.31 -23.68
N VAL A 184 2.95 26.08 -24.03
CA VAL A 184 3.53 25.32 -25.15
C VAL A 184 3.05 25.84 -26.51
N GLY A 185 1.92 26.56 -26.56
CA GLY A 185 1.41 27.17 -27.79
C GLY A 185 2.11 28.47 -28.19
N GLU A 186 2.82 29.12 -27.26
CA GLU A 186 3.48 30.42 -27.49
C GLU A 186 4.98 30.28 -27.80
N SER A 187 5.60 29.14 -27.47
CA SER A 187 7.02 28.86 -27.75
C SER A 187 7.31 28.20 -29.11
N GLU A 188 6.29 27.94 -29.94
CA GLU A 188 6.46 27.41 -31.31
C GLU A 188 6.18 28.45 -32.41
N GLN A 189 6.13 29.73 -32.06
CA GLN A 189 6.18 30.81 -33.05
C GLN A 189 7.41 31.68 -32.77
N TRP A 190 8.27 31.76 -33.79
CA TRP A 190 9.61 32.39 -33.89
C TRP A 190 10.81 31.50 -33.55
#